data_AF-A0A6H9HS99-F1
#
_entry.id   AF-A0A6H9HS99-F1
#
_cell.length_a   1.000
_cell.length_b   1.000
_cell.length_c   1.000
_cell.angle_alpha   90.00
_cell.angle_beta   90.00
_cell.angle_gamma   90.00
#
_symmetry.space_group_name_H-M   'P 1'
#
loop_
_entity.id
_entity.type
_entity.pdbx_description
1 polymer ?
#
loop_
_entity_poly.entity_id
_entity_poly.type
_entity_poly.pdbx_seq_one_letter_code
_entity_poly.pdbx_strand_id
1 'polypeptide(L)' 'MPLILAAAAAVCIASFHDGDTIRLCDGERIRLINIDAPEVAGSSRCSAQSRARLAASPNPP' A
#
# COMPACT_ATOMS: atom_id res chain seq x y z
N MET A 1 12.91 -27.41 -20.78
CA MET A 1 12.30 -26.26 -20.06
C MET A 1 13.12 -26.06 -18.80
N PRO A 2 13.88 -24.95 -18.64
CA PRO A 2 14.64 -24.75 -17.42
C PRO A 2 13.67 -24.39 -16.30
N LEU A 3 13.82 -25.05 -15.15
CA LEU A 3 13.12 -24.70 -13.93
C LEU A 3 13.80 -23.44 -13.36
N ILE A 4 13.18 -22.28 -13.53
CA ILE A 4 13.65 -21.06 -12.86
C ILE A 4 13.16 -21.13 -11.41
N LEU A 5 14.06 -21.43 -10.48
CA LEU A 5 13.79 -21.24 -9.06
C LEU A 5 13.79 -19.73 -8.78
N ALA A 6 12.62 -19.14 -8.59
CA ALA A 6 12.53 -17.80 -8.06
C ALA A 6 13.01 -17.84 -6.60
N ALA A 7 14.13 -17.16 -6.31
CA ALA A 7 14.54 -16.93 -4.94
C ALA A 7 13.46 -16.06 -4.27
N ALA A 8 12.82 -16.59 -3.23
CA ALA A 8 11.89 -15.81 -2.42
C ALA A 8 12.71 -14.79 -1.61
N ALA A 9 12.80 -13.56 -2.12
CA ALA A 9 13.35 -12.45 -1.35
C ALA A 9 12.34 -12.12 -0.24
N ALA A 10 12.72 -12.41 1.01
CA ALA A 10 11.96 -12.00 2.18
C ALA A 10 12.48 -10.63 2.66
N VAL A 11 11.57 -9.71 2.96
CA VAL A 11 11.89 -8.40 3.53
C VAL A 11 11.22 -8.22 4.88
N CYS A 12 11.85 -7.45 5.75
CA CYS A 12 11.30 -7.10 7.06
C CYS A 12 10.40 -5.88 6.93
N ILE A 13 9.10 -6.03 7.23
CA ILE A 13 8.14 -4.92 7.28
C ILE A 13 8.21 -4.28 8.67
N ALA A 14 8.57 -3.00 8.73
CA ALA A 14 8.61 -2.24 9.97
C ALA A 14 7.26 -1.63 10.32
N SER A 15 6.57 -1.04 9.33
CA SER A 15 5.28 -0.39 9.54
C SER A 15 4.50 -0.20 8.24
N PHE A 16 3.19 -0.03 8.36
CA PHE A 16 2.30 0.39 7.27
C PHE A 16 2.18 1.92 7.31
N HIS A 17 2.47 2.58 6.19
CA HIS A 17 2.31 4.03 6.09
C HIS A 17 0.88 4.40 5.71
N ASP A 18 0.33 3.71 4.72
CA ASP A 18 -1.06 3.80 4.25
C ASP A 18 -1.46 2.45 3.59
N GLY A 19 -2.59 2.41 2.87
CA GLY A 19 -3.11 1.17 2.31
C GLY A 19 -2.32 0.57 1.13
N ASP A 20 -1.38 1.30 0.53
CA ASP A 20 -0.54 0.81 -0.58
C ASP A 20 0.96 1.07 -0.39
N THR A 21 1.33 1.66 0.75
CA THR A 21 2.70 2.02 1.09
C THR A 21 3.12 1.38 2.41
N ILE A 22 4.27 0.71 2.39
CA ILE A 22 4.93 0.16 3.59
C ILE A 22 6.30 0.80 3.81
N ARG A 23 6.80 0.67 5.04
CA ARG A 23 8.19 0.95 5.40
C ARG A 23 8.89 -0.35 5.81
N LEU A 24 10.08 -0.56 5.27
CA LEU A 24 10.96 -1.67 5.61
C LEU A 24 11.80 -1.35 6.84
N CYS A 25 12.39 -2.38 7.45
CA CYS A 25 13.22 -2.27 8.66
C CYS A 25 14.57 -1.57 8.42
N ASP A 26 15.01 -1.44 7.17
CA ASP A 26 16.15 -0.62 6.77
C ASP A 26 15.77 0.85 6.46
N GLY A 27 14.49 1.20 6.57
CA GLY A 27 13.97 2.53 6.33
C GLY A 27 13.46 2.78 4.90
N GLU A 28 13.62 1.83 3.98
CA GLU A 28 13.08 1.95 2.61
C GLU A 28 11.55 2.11 2.64
N ARG A 29 11.03 2.94 1.74
CA ARG A 29 9.58 3.11 1.51
C ARG A 29 9.21 2.44 0.20
N ILE A 30 8.35 1.44 0.27
CA ILE A 30 7.85 0.70 -0.90
C ILE A 30 6.39 1.08 -1.17
N ARG A 31 6.06 1.39 -2.42
CA ARG A 31 4.69 1.54 -2.93
C ARG A 31 4.32 0.35 -3.80
N LEU A 32 3.14 -0.21 -3.58
CA LEU A 32 2.61 -1.31 -4.38
C LEU A 32 2.22 -0.83 -5.77
N ILE A 33 2.81 -1.41 -6.81
CA ILE A 33 2.52 -1.03 -8.20
C ILE A 33 1.09 -1.46 -8.58
N ASN A 34 0.39 -0.60 -9.33
CA ASN A 34 -0.99 -0.81 -9.80
C ASN A 34 -2.03 -0.98 -8.70
N ILE A 35 -1.70 -0.65 -7.46
CA ILE A 35 -2.64 -0.53 -6.34
C ILE A 35 -2.72 0.96 -5.97
N ASP A 36 -3.95 1.45 -5.81
CA ASP A 36 -4.23 2.78 -5.28
C ASP A 36 -5.23 2.60 -4.14
N ALA A 37 -4.74 2.79 -2.91
CA ALA A 37 -5.52 2.56 -1.71
C ALA A 37 -5.94 3.87 -1.03
N PRO A 38 -6.94 3.83 -0.13
CA PRO A 38 -7.27 4.97 0.71
C PRO A 38 -6.06 5.54 1.46
N GLU A 39 -5.95 6.86 1.39
CA GLU A 39 -4.92 7.64 2.07
C GLU A 39 -5.27 7.82 3.55
N VAL A 40 -4.25 7.92 4.41
CA VAL A 40 -4.45 8.16 5.85
C VAL A 40 -5.15 9.48 6.13
N ALA A 41 -5.99 9.49 7.17
CA ALA A 41 -6.71 10.68 7.62
C ALA A 41 -5.75 11.83 7.96
N GLY A 42 -6.06 13.03 7.48
CA GLY A 42 -5.22 14.22 7.69
C GLY A 42 -4.06 14.38 6.71
N SER A 43 -3.83 13.42 5.80
CA SER A 43 -2.90 13.63 4.69
C SER A 43 -3.47 14.63 3.67
N SER A 44 -2.59 15.32 2.94
CA SER A 44 -2.97 16.24 1.87
C SER A 44 -3.73 15.56 0.72
N ARG A 45 -3.56 14.24 0.57
CA ARG A 45 -4.23 13.42 -0.46
C ARG A 45 -5.58 12.87 -0.01
N CYS A 46 -5.87 12.86 1.31
CA CYS A 46 -7.16 12.44 1.88
C CYS A 46 -8.20 13.56 1.83
N SER A 47 -8.59 13.95 0.61
CA SER A 47 -9.59 15.00 0.39
C SER A 47 -11.01 14.57 0.83
N ALA A 48 -11.90 15.53 1.07
CA ALA A 48 -13.32 15.25 1.31
C ALA A 48 -13.95 14.45 0.15
N GLN A 49 -13.54 14.73 -1.09
CA GLN A 49 -14.01 14.00 -2.27
C GLN A 49 -13.50 12.55 -2.30
N SER A 50 -12.23 12.32 -1.94
CA SER A 50 -11.65 10.97 -1.85
C SER A 50 -12.38 10.13 -0.79
N ARG A 51 -12.68 10.72 0.37
CA ARG A 51 -13.45 10.06 1.43
C ARG A 51 -14.88 9.73 0.99
N ALA A 52 -15.56 10.65 0.30
CA ALA A 52 -16.90 10.41 -0.22
C ALA A 52 -16.90 9.28 -1.26
N ARG A 53 -15.91 9.23 -2.16
CA ARG A 53 -15.74 8.12 -3.12
C ARG A 53 -15.52 6.79 -2.43
N LEU A 54 -14.68 6.74 -1.41
CA LEU A 54 -14.42 5.52 -0.66
C LEU A 54 -15.67 5.00 0.07
N ALA A 55 -16.41 5.90 0.73
CA ALA A 55 -17.66 5.55 1.43
C ALA A 55 -18.75 5.03 0.47
N ALA A 56 -18.71 5.43 -0.80
CA ALA A 56 -19.60 4.94 -1.85
C ALA A 56 -19.05 3.70 -2.57
N SER A 57 -17.83 3.25 -2.26
CA SER A 57 -17.20 2.12 -2.91
C SER A 57 -17.78 0.79 -2.39
N PRO A 58 -17.72 -0.29 -3.18
CA PRO A 58 -18.16 -1.62 -2.73
C PRO A 58 -17.14 -2.28 -1.79
N ASN A 59 -16.04 -1.60 -1.46
CA ASN A 59 -15.05 -2.14 -0.52
C ASN A 59 -15.65 -2.20 0.89
N PRO A 60 -15.29 -3.22 1.68
CA PRO A 60 -15.71 -3.29 3.07
C PRO A 60 -15.24 -2.06 3.87
N PRO A 61 -16.01 -1.64 4.88
CA PRO A 61 -15.66 -0.50 5.74
C PRO A 61 -14.45 -0.78 6.64
#